data_AF-A0A933DS57-F1
#
_entry.id   AF-A0A933DS57-F1
#
_cell.length_a   1.000
_cell.length_b   1.000
_cell.length_c   1.000
_cell.angle_alpha   90.00
_cell.angle_beta   90.00
_cell.angle_gamma   90.00
#
_symmetry.space_group_name_H-M   'P 1'
#
loop_
_entity.id
_entity.type
_entity.pdbx_description
1 polymer ?
#
loop_
_entity_poly.entity_id
_entity_poly.type
_entity_poly.pdbx_seq_one_letter_code
_entity_poly.pdbx_strand_id
1 'polypeptide(L)'
;MRMLISGFAAMVNSAMQQGLSEFKRYTDKDTLRAAVASATLTGWADGSFDPNEKRKAMTVLTKHPAMAHFKMADITTTWGELDGVYMIDPTMGDDQALQWINAARAKPEPVRRVIGMIGCAVAGADDNFDANEVNKVKATCIALGLAPSTVAPLVTAAGKHGIAL
;
A
#
# COMPACT_ATOMS: atom_id res chain seq x y z
N MET A 1 -9.51 29.09 10.96
CA MET A 1 -8.88 28.18 9.97
C MET A 1 -8.57 26.76 10.49
N ARG A 2 -8.86 26.41 11.76
CA ARG A 2 -8.61 25.07 12.33
C ARG A 2 -9.76 24.07 12.11
N MET A 3 -10.94 24.56 11.73
CA MET A 3 -12.20 23.80 11.62
C MET A 3 -12.37 23.07 10.27
N LEU A 4 -11.74 23.56 9.20
CA LEU A 4 -11.75 22.89 7.88
C LEU A 4 -10.81 21.67 7.85
N ILE A 5 -9.71 21.73 8.63
CA ILE A 5 -8.72 20.65 8.72
C ILE A 5 -9.31 19.46 9.51
N SER A 6 -10.10 19.72 10.56
CA SER A 6 -10.76 18.67 11.34
C SER A 6 -11.87 17.95 10.56
N GLY A 7 -12.64 18.68 9.74
CA GLY A 7 -13.66 18.08 8.88
C GLY A 7 -13.07 17.19 7.78
N PHE A 8 -11.96 17.63 7.18
CA PHE A 8 -11.24 16.84 6.18
C PHE A 8 -10.61 15.58 6.78
N ALA A 9 -9.94 15.69 7.93
CA ALA A 9 -9.38 14.53 8.63
C ALA A 9 -10.46 13.51 9.04
N ALA A 10 -11.61 13.99 9.53
CA ALA A 10 -12.74 13.12 9.85
C ALA A 10 -13.34 12.43 8.61
N MET A 11 -13.40 13.13 7.48
CA MET A 11 -13.86 12.56 6.20
C MET A 11 -12.88 11.52 5.64
N VAL A 12 -11.57 11.76 5.75
CA VAL A 12 -10.54 10.78 5.36
C VAL A 12 -10.64 9.55 6.26
N ASN A 13 -10.81 9.73 7.57
CA ASN A 13 -10.95 8.62 8.51
C ASN A 13 -12.24 7.80 8.26
N SER A 14 -13.38 8.43 7.99
CA SER A 14 -14.62 7.72 7.70
C SER A 14 -14.58 6.98 6.36
N ALA A 15 -14.01 7.59 5.30
CA ALA A 15 -13.78 6.95 4.01
C ALA A 15 -12.83 5.75 4.14
N MET A 16 -11.86 5.83 5.04
CA MET A 16 -10.94 4.75 5.35
C MET A 16 -11.64 3.60 6.07
N GLN A 17 -12.45 3.87 7.10
CA GLN A 17 -13.22 2.85 7.81
C GLN A 17 -14.19 2.11 6.88
N GLN A 18 -14.83 2.84 5.95
CA GLN A 18 -15.64 2.25 4.89
C GLN A 18 -14.80 1.33 4.00
N GLY A 19 -13.64 1.80 3.54
CA GLY A 19 -12.70 1.00 2.75
C GLY A 19 -12.27 -0.29 3.47
N LEU A 20 -11.92 -0.20 4.75
CA LEU A 20 -11.55 -1.37 5.57
C LEU A 20 -12.70 -2.36 5.72
N SER A 21 -13.92 -1.87 5.95
CA SER A 21 -15.10 -2.72 6.08
C SER A 21 -15.44 -3.46 4.78
N GLU A 22 -15.25 -2.79 3.64
CA GLU A 22 -15.48 -3.37 2.32
C GLU A 22 -14.36 -4.35 1.96
N PHE A 23 -13.10 -4.00 2.27
CA PHE A 23 -11.92 -4.83 1.99
C PHE A 23 -11.99 -6.19 2.69
N LYS A 24 -12.55 -6.26 3.89
CA LYS A 24 -12.76 -7.54 4.62
C LYS A 24 -13.62 -8.57 3.88
N ARG A 25 -14.43 -8.11 2.90
CA ARG A 25 -15.24 -9.00 2.05
C ARG A 25 -14.40 -9.68 0.95
N TYR A 26 -13.20 -9.18 0.69
CA TYR A 26 -12.30 -9.65 -0.35
C TYR A 26 -11.18 -10.47 0.26
N THR A 27 -11.35 -11.80 0.19
CA THR A 27 -10.40 -12.79 0.67
C THR A 27 -9.70 -13.53 -0.48
N ASP A 28 -9.87 -13.04 -1.71
CA ASP A 28 -9.27 -13.61 -2.90
C ASP A 28 -7.76 -13.33 -3.00
N LYS A 29 -7.07 -14.21 -3.72
CA LYS A 29 -5.61 -14.13 -3.93
C LYS A 29 -5.18 -12.85 -4.63
N ASP A 30 -6.01 -12.30 -5.52
CA ASP A 30 -5.65 -11.07 -6.24
C ASP A 30 -5.60 -9.87 -5.31
N THR A 31 -6.53 -9.79 -4.35
CA THR A 31 -6.54 -8.73 -3.33
C THR A 31 -5.35 -8.86 -2.38
N LEU A 32 -5.02 -10.09 -1.95
CA LEU A 32 -3.82 -10.36 -1.16
C LEU A 32 -2.55 -9.96 -1.90
N ARG A 33 -2.41 -10.40 -3.16
CA ARG A 33 -1.25 -10.12 -4.02
C ARG A 33 -1.09 -8.63 -4.28
N ALA A 34 -2.17 -7.92 -4.56
CA ALA A 34 -2.13 -6.48 -4.79
C ALA A 34 -1.72 -5.70 -3.52
N ALA A 35 -2.21 -6.10 -2.35
CA ALA A 35 -1.84 -5.51 -1.07
C ALA A 35 -0.34 -5.71 -0.76
N VAL A 36 0.14 -6.95 -0.91
CA VAL A 36 1.56 -7.29 -0.73
C VAL A 36 2.42 -6.53 -1.76
N ALA A 37 2.01 -6.55 -3.04
CA ALA A 37 2.72 -5.85 -4.11
C ALA A 37 2.82 -4.34 -3.86
N SER A 38 1.78 -3.70 -3.33
CA SER A 38 1.85 -2.28 -2.99
C SER A 38 2.90 -1.99 -1.90
N ALA A 39 3.02 -2.85 -0.90
CA ALA A 39 4.02 -2.72 0.16
C ALA A 39 5.44 -2.97 -0.41
N THR A 40 5.63 -4.07 -1.13
CA THR A 40 6.93 -4.46 -1.67
C THR A 40 7.45 -3.49 -2.72
N LEU A 41 6.61 -3.03 -3.66
CA LEU A 41 6.97 -2.03 -4.67
C LEU A 41 7.45 -0.71 -4.06
N THR A 42 6.84 -0.31 -2.95
CA THR A 42 7.22 0.90 -2.24
C THR A 42 8.53 0.71 -1.47
N GLY A 43 8.71 -0.42 -0.80
CA GLY A 43 9.96 -0.72 -0.08
C GLY A 43 11.18 -0.92 -0.97
N TRP A 44 10.99 -1.21 -2.26
CA TRP A 44 12.08 -1.29 -3.26
C TRP A 44 12.32 0.04 -3.99
N ALA A 45 11.72 1.15 -3.55
CA ALA A 45 11.80 2.45 -4.24
C ALA A 45 13.24 2.91 -4.52
N ASP A 46 14.15 2.67 -3.59
CA ASP A 46 15.55 3.08 -3.68
C ASP A 46 16.47 2.05 -4.34
N GLY A 47 15.89 0.97 -4.90
CA GLY A 47 16.63 -0.08 -5.59
C GLY A 47 17.32 -1.08 -4.65
N SER A 48 17.24 -0.88 -3.34
CA SER A 48 17.58 -1.85 -2.31
C SER A 48 16.48 -1.90 -1.27
N PHE A 49 16.28 -3.06 -0.65
CA PHE A 49 15.35 -3.21 0.45
C PHE A 49 16.07 -3.87 1.63
N ASP A 50 16.51 -3.07 2.60
CA ASP A 50 17.31 -3.54 3.73
C ASP A 50 16.49 -4.51 4.61
N PRO A 51 17.13 -5.50 5.27
CA PRO A 51 16.42 -6.42 6.16
C PRO A 51 15.60 -5.75 7.27
N ASN A 52 15.98 -4.56 7.74
CA ASN A 52 15.20 -3.82 8.74
C ASN A 52 13.93 -3.22 8.14
N GLU A 53 14.02 -2.63 6.95
CA GLU A 53 12.88 -2.09 6.22
C GLU A 53 11.91 -3.21 5.82
N LYS A 54 12.45 -4.35 5.34
CA LYS A 54 11.66 -5.55 5.06
C LYS A 54 10.86 -6.00 6.29
N ARG A 55 11.49 -5.99 7.46
CA ARG A 55 10.83 -6.35 8.73
C ARG A 55 9.74 -5.36 9.10
N LYS A 56 9.98 -4.05 8.93
CA LYS A 56 8.97 -3.00 9.16
C LYS A 56 7.78 -3.18 8.22
N ALA A 57 8.03 -3.37 6.93
CA ALA A 57 6.98 -3.53 5.92
C ALA A 57 6.16 -4.81 6.13
N MET A 58 6.79 -5.92 6.49
CA MET A 58 6.07 -7.13 6.90
C MET A 58 5.25 -6.89 8.17
N THR A 59 5.77 -6.10 9.12
CA THR A 59 5.01 -5.71 10.32
C THR A 59 3.78 -4.88 9.95
N VAL A 60 3.91 -3.94 9.02
CA VAL A 60 2.78 -3.15 8.49
C VAL A 60 1.74 -4.09 7.88
N LEU A 61 2.11 -4.97 6.95
CA LEU A 61 1.16 -5.90 6.32
C LEU A 61 0.45 -6.81 7.32
N THR A 62 1.19 -7.39 8.25
CA THR A 62 0.64 -8.36 9.22
C THR A 62 -0.24 -7.73 10.28
N LYS A 63 0.03 -6.46 10.64
CA LYS A 63 -0.79 -5.70 11.60
C LYS A 63 -1.91 -4.90 10.95
N HIS A 64 -1.88 -4.71 9.63
CA HIS A 64 -2.86 -3.87 8.94
C HIS A 64 -4.28 -4.43 9.12
N PRO A 65 -5.28 -3.63 9.53
CA PRO A 65 -6.64 -4.11 9.82
C PRO A 65 -7.35 -4.71 8.60
N ALA A 66 -6.95 -4.31 7.40
CA ALA A 66 -7.45 -4.90 6.15
C ALA A 66 -6.86 -6.29 5.84
N MET A 67 -5.73 -6.65 6.44
CA MET A 67 -5.04 -7.91 6.19
C MET A 67 -5.33 -8.96 7.28
N ALA A 68 -6.02 -8.56 8.35
CA ALA A 68 -6.26 -9.38 9.53
C ALA A 68 -7.03 -10.70 9.25
N HIS A 69 -7.79 -10.77 8.16
CA HIS A 69 -8.50 -12.00 7.74
C HIS A 69 -7.66 -12.94 6.87
N PHE A 70 -6.50 -12.51 6.39
CA PHE A 70 -5.57 -13.38 5.65
C PHE A 70 -4.64 -14.11 6.63
N LYS A 71 -4.26 -15.34 6.27
CA LYS A 71 -3.30 -16.10 7.08
C LYS A 71 -1.91 -15.51 6.89
N MET A 72 -1.16 -15.40 7.98
CA MET A 72 0.23 -14.93 7.95
C MET A 72 1.10 -15.73 6.97
N ALA A 73 0.90 -17.05 6.89
CA ALA A 73 1.61 -17.91 5.94
C ALA A 73 1.37 -17.51 4.48
N ASP A 74 0.14 -17.11 4.13
CA ASP A 74 -0.20 -16.70 2.77
C ASP A 74 0.44 -15.35 2.44
N ILE A 75 0.49 -14.42 3.41
CA ILE A 75 1.16 -13.12 3.28
C ILE A 75 2.66 -13.33 3.06
N THR A 76 3.33 -14.11 3.91
CA THR A 76 4.78 -14.36 3.82
C THR A 76 5.15 -15.10 2.54
N THR A 77 4.34 -16.07 2.12
CA THR A 77 4.58 -16.80 0.85
C THR A 77 4.47 -15.86 -0.34
N THR A 78 3.39 -15.07 -0.41
CA THR A 78 3.17 -14.11 -1.50
C THR A 78 4.26 -13.04 -1.54
N TRP A 79 4.71 -12.58 -0.38
CA TRP A 79 5.84 -11.66 -0.28
C TRP A 79 7.11 -12.30 -0.81
N GLY A 80 7.44 -13.52 -0.38
CA GLY A 80 8.65 -14.22 -0.80
C GLY A 80 8.69 -14.48 -2.31
N GLU A 81 7.53 -14.79 -2.91
CA GLU A 81 7.40 -14.90 -4.37
C GLU A 81 7.83 -13.61 -5.07
N LEU A 82 7.31 -12.46 -4.62
CA LEU A 82 7.59 -11.18 -5.27
C LEU A 82 9.00 -10.67 -4.95
N ASP A 83 9.43 -10.73 -3.69
CA ASP A 83 10.78 -10.32 -3.26
C ASP A 83 11.87 -11.14 -3.96
N GLY A 84 11.62 -12.43 -4.21
CA GLY A 84 12.51 -13.27 -5.01
C GLY A 84 12.70 -12.75 -6.45
N VAL A 85 11.65 -12.18 -7.06
CA VAL A 85 11.77 -11.55 -8.40
C VAL A 85 12.60 -10.27 -8.32
N TYR A 86 12.38 -9.43 -7.30
CA TYR A 86 13.18 -8.22 -7.10
C TYR A 86 14.67 -8.52 -6.86
N MET A 87 14.98 -9.63 -6.18
CA MET A 87 16.36 -10.07 -5.97
C MET A 87 17.06 -10.52 -7.26
N ILE A 88 16.31 -10.90 -8.29
CA ILE A 88 16.86 -11.22 -9.62
C ILE A 88 17.05 -9.94 -10.41
N ASP A 89 16.00 -9.14 -10.58
CA ASP A 89 16.01 -7.87 -11.29
C ASP A 89 14.91 -6.94 -10.73
N PRO A 90 15.28 -5.76 -10.17
CA PRO A 90 14.30 -4.81 -9.63
C PRO A 90 13.28 -4.31 -10.66
N THR A 91 13.65 -4.19 -11.93
CA THR A 91 12.75 -3.79 -13.03
C THR A 91 11.70 -4.87 -13.29
N MET A 92 12.11 -6.14 -13.26
CA MET A 92 11.18 -7.27 -13.38
C MET A 92 10.25 -7.35 -12.15
N GLY A 93 10.79 -7.02 -10.97
CA GLY A 93 10.01 -6.91 -9.74
C GLY A 93 8.93 -5.83 -9.83
N ASP A 94 9.27 -4.65 -10.36
CA ASP A 94 8.33 -3.55 -10.60
C ASP A 94 7.18 -4.01 -11.52
N ASP A 95 7.52 -4.61 -12.66
CA ASP A 95 6.53 -5.09 -13.63
C ASP A 95 5.60 -6.14 -13.02
N GLN A 96 6.17 -7.09 -12.28
CA GLN A 96 5.40 -8.15 -11.62
C GLN A 96 4.47 -7.59 -10.52
N ALA A 97 4.95 -6.63 -9.74
CA ALA A 97 4.17 -5.95 -8.70
C ALA A 97 3.02 -5.16 -9.33
N LEU A 98 3.28 -4.37 -10.36
CA LEU A 98 2.27 -3.61 -11.08
C LEU A 98 1.24 -4.51 -11.76
N GLN A 99 1.63 -5.69 -12.25
CA GLN A 99 0.70 -6.68 -12.78
C GLN A 99 -0.27 -7.18 -11.69
N TRP A 100 0.22 -7.51 -10.50
CA TRP A 100 -0.61 -7.94 -9.38
C TRP A 100 -1.54 -6.82 -8.90
N ILE A 101 -1.04 -5.60 -8.83
CA ILE A 101 -1.84 -4.41 -8.48
C ILE A 101 -2.95 -4.18 -9.51
N ASN A 102 -2.66 -4.31 -10.81
CA ASN A 102 -3.63 -4.17 -11.89
C ASN A 102 -4.74 -5.24 -11.83
N ALA A 103 -4.46 -6.45 -11.34
CA ALA A 103 -5.49 -7.48 -11.14
C ALA A 103 -6.58 -7.04 -10.13
N ALA A 104 -6.24 -6.17 -9.17
CA ALA A 104 -7.21 -5.60 -8.24
C ALA A 104 -7.97 -4.37 -8.80
N ARG A 105 -7.72 -3.95 -10.05
CA ARG A 105 -8.40 -2.80 -10.67
C ARG A 105 -9.92 -2.98 -10.79
N ALA A 106 -10.39 -4.22 -10.93
CA ALA A 106 -11.82 -4.53 -11.00
C ALA A 106 -12.56 -4.39 -9.65
N LYS A 107 -11.82 -4.24 -8.54
CA LYS A 107 -12.42 -4.10 -7.21
C LYS A 107 -13.05 -2.71 -7.01
N PRO A 108 -13.99 -2.56 -6.06
CA PRO A 108 -14.55 -1.27 -5.73
C PRO A 108 -13.46 -0.26 -5.35
N GLU A 109 -13.71 1.01 -5.69
CA GLU A 109 -12.77 2.09 -5.41
C GLU A 109 -12.33 2.19 -3.93
N PRO A 110 -13.20 1.94 -2.91
CA PRO A 110 -12.76 1.88 -1.51
C PRO A 110 -11.72 0.81 -1.21
N VAL A 111 -11.82 -0.38 -1.84
CA VAL A 111 -10.87 -1.49 -1.69
C VAL A 111 -9.53 -1.11 -2.33
N ARG A 112 -9.59 -0.53 -3.53
CA ARG A 112 -8.42 -0.05 -4.25
C ARG A 112 -7.68 1.04 -3.46
N ARG A 113 -8.39 1.97 -2.81
CA ARG A 113 -7.76 2.96 -1.91
C ARG A 113 -6.99 2.31 -0.78
N VAL A 114 -7.55 1.28 -0.13
CA VAL A 114 -6.89 0.56 0.97
C VAL A 114 -5.58 -0.08 0.48
N ILE A 115 -5.56 -0.66 -0.72
CA ILE A 115 -4.33 -1.21 -1.32
C ILE A 115 -3.26 -0.11 -1.44
N GLY A 116 -3.61 1.05 -1.99
CA GLY A 116 -2.67 2.18 -2.08
C GLY A 116 -2.20 2.71 -0.73
N MET A 117 -3.07 2.71 0.28
CA MET A 117 -2.73 3.12 1.65
C MET A 117 -1.70 2.18 2.31
N ILE A 118 -1.71 0.89 1.99
CA ILE A 118 -0.72 -0.05 2.50
C ILE A 118 0.69 0.34 2.02
N GLY A 119 0.86 0.75 0.76
CA GLY A 119 2.12 1.30 0.26
C GLY A 119 2.55 2.56 1.01
N CYS A 120 1.63 3.50 1.22
CA CYS A 120 1.89 4.70 2.02
C CYS A 120 2.35 4.38 3.45
N ALA A 121 1.75 3.36 4.08
CA ALA A 121 2.07 2.97 5.45
C ALA A 121 3.47 2.36 5.57
N VAL A 122 3.96 1.68 4.52
CA VAL A 122 5.35 1.19 4.47
C VAL A 122 6.32 2.35 4.32
N ALA A 123 6.02 3.29 3.42
CA ALA A 123 6.89 4.44 3.19
C ALA A 123 6.99 5.37 4.40
N GLY A 124 5.88 5.58 5.12
CA GLY A 124 5.88 6.34 6.36
C GLY A 124 6.48 5.60 7.57
N ALA A 125 6.90 4.34 7.42
CA ALA A 125 7.56 3.58 8.48
C ALA A 125 9.08 3.83 8.52
N ASP A 126 9.64 4.38 7.45
CA ASP A 126 10.94 5.02 7.49
C ASP A 126 10.72 6.52 7.65
N ASP A 127 11.44 7.15 8.58
CA ASP A 127 11.15 8.51 9.08
C ASP A 127 11.29 9.62 8.01
N ASN A 128 11.48 9.25 6.74
CA ASN A 128 11.61 10.16 5.61
C ASN A 128 10.86 9.63 4.38
N PHE A 129 9.64 10.14 4.16
CA PHE A 129 8.88 9.83 2.94
C PHE A 129 9.49 10.56 1.74
N ASP A 130 10.30 9.87 0.97
CA ASP A 130 11.15 10.49 -0.04
C ASP A 130 10.48 10.59 -1.43
N ALA A 131 11.16 11.22 -2.38
CA ALA A 131 10.62 11.43 -3.72
C ALA A 131 10.44 10.12 -4.52
N ASN A 132 11.28 9.10 -4.28
CA ASN A 132 11.21 7.81 -4.96
C ASN A 132 10.03 7.00 -4.45
N GLU A 133 9.84 6.94 -3.14
CA GLU A 133 8.71 6.27 -2.50
C GLU A 133 7.39 6.91 -2.93
N VAL A 134 7.33 8.24 -2.96
CA VAL A 134 6.18 8.99 -3.47
C VAL A 134 5.86 8.59 -4.92
N ASN A 135 6.88 8.42 -5.76
CA ASN A 135 6.68 8.03 -7.16
C ASN A 135 6.16 6.59 -7.29
N LYS A 136 6.66 5.64 -6.49
CA LYS A 136 6.16 4.26 -6.45
C LYS A 136 4.72 4.19 -5.95
N VAL A 137 4.38 4.92 -4.89
CA VAL A 137 2.99 5.02 -4.38
C VAL A 137 2.06 5.61 -5.45
N LYS A 138 2.47 6.66 -6.15
CA LYS A 138 1.71 7.23 -7.27
C LYS A 138 1.50 6.19 -8.38
N ALA A 139 2.54 5.44 -8.74
CA ALA A 139 2.45 4.37 -9.73
C ALA A 139 1.43 3.30 -9.33
N THR A 140 1.45 2.85 -8.06
CA THR A 140 0.44 1.94 -7.50
C THR A 140 -0.97 2.52 -7.64
N CYS A 141 -1.19 3.77 -7.22
CA CYS A 141 -2.50 4.40 -7.32
C CYS A 141 -3.00 4.52 -8.77
N ILE A 142 -2.11 4.83 -9.71
CA ILE A 142 -2.42 4.89 -11.14
C ILE A 142 -2.75 3.50 -11.68
N ALA A 143 -1.98 2.47 -11.32
CA ALA A 143 -2.24 1.08 -11.68
C ALA A 143 -3.60 0.60 -11.16
N LEU A 144 -3.96 1.01 -9.94
CA LEU A 144 -5.29 0.76 -9.38
C LEU A 144 -6.40 1.57 -10.06
N GLY A 145 -6.09 2.55 -10.91
CA GLY A 145 -7.10 3.42 -11.54
C GLY A 145 -7.77 4.36 -10.54
N LEU A 146 -7.03 4.83 -9.53
CA LEU A 146 -7.49 5.87 -8.61
C LEU A 146 -7.35 7.24 -9.28
N ALA A 147 -8.35 8.10 -9.09
CA ALA A 147 -8.32 9.45 -9.63
C ALA A 147 -7.21 10.29 -8.97
N PRO A 148 -6.54 11.20 -9.71
CA PRO A 148 -5.49 12.07 -9.15
C PRO A 148 -5.94 12.87 -7.90
N SER A 149 -7.22 13.24 -7.85
CA SER A 149 -7.86 13.91 -6.71
C SER A 149 -7.88 13.06 -5.43
N THR A 150 -7.80 11.73 -5.57
CA THR A 150 -7.70 10.77 -4.46
C THR A 150 -6.24 10.48 -4.12
N VAL A 151 -5.34 10.47 -5.12
CA VAL A 151 -3.90 10.19 -4.93
C VAL A 151 -3.19 11.31 -4.16
N ALA A 152 -3.41 12.57 -4.52
CA ALA A 152 -2.71 13.69 -3.89
C ALA A 152 -2.97 13.80 -2.37
N PRO A 153 -4.21 13.63 -1.87
CA PRO A 153 -4.48 13.54 -0.44
C PRO A 153 -3.82 12.35 0.25
N LEU A 154 -3.80 11.17 -0.38
CA LEU A 154 -3.21 9.95 0.20
C LEU A 154 -1.70 10.11 0.41
N VAL A 155 -1.00 10.64 -0.60
CA VAL A 155 0.43 10.91 -0.55
C VAL A 155 0.74 12.03 0.46
N THR A 156 -0.08 13.09 0.49
CA THR A 156 0.11 14.21 1.42
C THR A 156 -0.14 13.81 2.88
N ALA A 157 -1.13 12.94 3.13
CA ALA A 157 -1.41 12.41 4.46
C ALA A 157 -0.27 11.52 4.97
N ALA A 158 0.32 10.70 4.08
CA ALA A 158 1.50 9.88 4.40
C ALA A 158 2.71 10.75 4.78
N GLY A 159 3.04 11.76 3.96
CA GLY A 159 4.23 12.59 4.15
C GLY A 159 4.19 13.62 5.30
N LYS A 160 3.02 13.96 5.84
CA LYS A 160 2.90 14.96 6.93
C LYS A 160 2.77 14.36 8.33
N HIS A 161 2.41 13.08 8.45
CA HIS A 161 1.92 12.58 9.73
C HIS A 161 2.39 11.20 10.15
N GLY A 162 3.21 10.47 9.38
CA GLY A 162 3.66 9.12 9.80
C GLY A 162 2.47 8.35 10.35
N ILE A 163 1.39 8.28 9.57
CA ILE A 163 0.10 7.78 10.05
C ILE A 163 0.28 6.30 10.30
N ALA A 164 0.66 5.98 11.55
CA ALA A 164 0.47 4.70 12.17
C ALA A 164 -1.02 4.37 11.99
N LEU A 165 -1.28 3.45 11.08
CA LEU A 165 -2.55 2.75 10.97
C LEU A 165 -2.72 1.80 12.14
#